data_AF-A0AAW3TCJ2-F1
#
_entry.id   AF-A0AAW3TCJ2-F1
#
_cell.length_a   1.000
_cell.length_b   1.000
_cell.length_c   1.000
_cell.angle_alpha   90.00
_cell.angle_beta   90.00
_cell.angle_gamma   90.00
#
_symmetry.space_group_name_H-M   'P 1'
#
loop_
_entity.id
_entity.type
_entity.pdbx_description
1 polymer ?
#
loop_
_entity_poly.entity_id
_entity_poly.type
_entity_poly.pdbx_seq_one_letter_code
_entity_poly.pdbx_strand_id
1 'polypeptide(L)'
;MFANQLQLARALELPTRQAMLYREPAVQNFWINNTDLITNAWSEWEATSIDSSTFTLDDTLLDKNLREAVKQAWEDPSKELAVKALLHEVAPDVFQFQFFDPERLAVLRGYLEQVWNSQIPMRPPYGIVLNRRGAMLDSRSEGYLAAPSFQAFYNEILNTYMRPISRMLFPEVMGFDTQTFGFSIYYEPNTDSSIRPHTDASAVTLNINLNLPGEEFTGSQVDFYHPYTGDIKSLTFKPGTAMLHRGNIAHAAKPITSGERTNFVLWLYGERGRLPAQGAPRIPVDAKQRWTNPNKPNDGYAPF
;
A
#
# COMPACT_ATOMS: atom_id res chain seq x y z
N MET A 1 32.58 17.70 15.01
CA MET A 1 32.05 16.51 14.30
C MET A 1 31.31 17.01 13.09
N PHE A 2 31.58 16.49 11.89
CA PHE A 2 30.74 16.75 10.73
C PHE A 2 29.39 16.06 10.96
N ALA A 3 28.29 16.72 10.59
CA ALA A 3 26.96 16.12 10.71
C ALA A 3 26.83 14.94 9.73
N ASN A 4 26.26 13.82 10.18
CA ASN A 4 25.95 12.69 9.30
C ASN A 4 24.67 12.97 8.47
N GLN A 5 24.35 12.11 7.49
CA GLN A 5 23.20 12.33 6.60
C GLN A 5 21.90 12.38 7.41
N LEU A 6 21.77 11.55 8.44
CA LEU A 6 20.61 11.56 9.33
C LEU A 6 20.41 12.91 10.04
N GLN A 7 21.47 13.49 10.61
CA GLN A 7 21.41 14.79 11.27
C GLN A 7 21.09 15.91 10.27
N LEU A 8 21.68 15.87 9.07
CA LEU A 8 21.44 16.85 8.01
C LEU A 8 19.99 16.78 7.51
N ALA A 9 19.45 15.57 7.29
CA ALA A 9 18.06 15.39 6.84
C ALA A 9 17.05 15.87 7.88
N ARG A 10 17.28 15.60 9.17
CA ARG A 10 16.45 16.09 10.28
C ARG A 10 16.45 17.62 10.43
N ALA A 11 17.51 18.27 9.96
CA ALA A 11 17.64 19.72 10.01
C ALA A 11 16.99 20.43 8.80
N LEU A 12 16.48 19.69 7.81
CA LEU A 12 15.80 20.28 6.66
C LEU A 12 14.51 21.00 7.09
N GLU A 13 14.35 22.23 6.62
CA GLU A 13 13.09 22.96 6.76
C GLU A 13 12.08 22.45 5.73
N LEU A 14 11.05 21.75 6.21
CA LEU A 14 10.00 21.20 5.36
C LEU A 14 9.19 22.32 4.68
N PRO A 15 8.77 22.14 3.41
CA PRO A 15 7.81 23.03 2.79
C PRO A 15 6.54 23.16 3.63
N THR A 16 5.96 24.37 3.67
CA THR A 16 4.77 24.60 4.48
C THR A 16 3.60 23.75 4.01
N ARG A 17 2.69 23.47 4.94
CA ARG A 17 1.43 22.79 4.68
C ARG A 17 0.71 23.36 3.45
N GLN A 18 0.62 24.68 3.40
CA GLN A 18 -0.06 25.43 2.37
C GLN A 18 0.63 25.26 1.02
N ALA A 19 1.96 25.38 0.97
CA ALA A 19 2.73 25.18 -0.25
C ALA A 19 2.58 23.75 -0.81
N MET A 20 2.57 22.75 0.07
CA MET A 20 2.33 21.35 -0.32
C MET A 20 0.92 21.14 -0.91
N LEU A 21 -0.10 21.75 -0.30
CA LEU A 21 -1.49 21.69 -0.80
C LEU A 21 -1.65 22.37 -2.16
N TYR A 22 -1.03 23.53 -2.35
CA TYR A 22 -1.06 24.27 -3.61
C TYR A 22 -0.08 23.74 -4.67
N ARG A 23 0.70 22.70 -4.33
CA ARG A 23 1.72 22.10 -5.22
C ARG A 23 2.66 23.16 -5.78
N GLU A 24 3.12 24.06 -4.93
CA GLU A 24 4.03 25.12 -5.36
C GLU A 24 5.32 24.53 -5.93
N PRO A 25 5.90 25.10 -7.01
CA PRO A 25 7.13 24.56 -7.62
C PRO A 25 8.29 24.39 -6.62
N ALA A 26 8.34 25.22 -5.58
CA ALA A 26 9.34 25.11 -4.51
C ALA A 26 9.25 23.79 -3.74
N VAL A 27 8.06 23.19 -3.60
CA VAL A 27 7.87 21.89 -2.94
C VAL A 27 8.51 20.77 -3.75
N GLN A 28 8.30 20.77 -5.06
CA GLN A 28 8.93 19.79 -5.94
C GLN A 28 10.46 19.94 -5.92
N ASN A 29 10.95 21.17 -6.04
CA ASN A 29 12.39 21.45 -5.95
C ASN A 29 12.99 20.99 -4.61
N PHE A 30 12.27 21.17 -3.50
CA PHE A 30 12.72 20.67 -2.19
C PHE A 30 12.94 19.16 -2.23
N TRP A 31 11.99 18.36 -2.70
CA TRP A 31 12.16 16.91 -2.70
C TRP A 31 13.25 16.46 -3.68
N ILE A 32 13.26 16.99 -4.91
CA ILE A 32 14.29 16.67 -5.91
C ILE A 32 15.69 16.96 -5.36
N ASN A 33 15.92 18.16 -4.83
CA ASN A 33 17.24 18.59 -4.38
C ASN A 33 17.73 17.83 -3.13
N ASN A 34 16.83 17.21 -2.36
CA ASN A 34 17.17 16.50 -1.12
C ASN A 34 17.01 14.98 -1.24
N THR A 35 16.75 14.44 -2.43
CA THR A 35 16.44 12.99 -2.63
C THR A 35 17.54 12.10 -2.07
N ASP A 36 18.80 12.33 -2.46
CA ASP A 36 19.91 11.49 -2.02
C ASP A 36 20.17 11.62 -0.52
N LEU A 37 20.10 12.85 0.02
CA LEU A 37 20.26 13.11 1.45
C LEU A 37 19.21 12.35 2.27
N ILE A 38 17.93 12.46 1.90
CA ILE A 38 16.82 11.80 2.61
C ILE A 38 16.92 10.28 2.48
N THR A 39 17.24 9.76 1.29
CA THR A 39 17.39 8.32 1.05
C THR A 39 18.54 7.73 1.88
N ASN A 40 19.69 8.41 1.91
CA ASN A 40 20.82 7.99 2.71
C ASN A 40 20.55 8.11 4.21
N ALA A 41 19.81 9.13 4.65
CA ALA A 41 19.39 9.28 6.04
C ALA A 41 18.53 8.10 6.52
N TRP A 42 17.65 7.55 5.67
CA TRP A 42 16.88 6.35 6.00
C TRP A 42 17.77 5.12 6.22
N SER A 43 18.80 4.94 5.38
CA SER A 43 19.75 3.85 5.52
C SER A 43 20.58 3.98 6.81
N GLU A 44 21.05 5.20 7.11
CA GLU A 44 21.75 5.48 8.37
C GLU A 44 20.85 5.30 9.60
N TRP A 45 19.61 5.76 9.53
CA TRP A 45 18.64 5.62 10.61
C TRP A 45 18.35 4.16 10.91
N GLU A 46 18.09 3.35 9.89
CA GLU A 46 17.82 1.92 10.09
C GLU A 46 19.02 1.21 10.69
N ALA A 47 20.24 1.47 10.19
CA ALA A 47 21.46 0.87 10.72
C ALA A 47 21.78 1.25 12.18
N THR A 48 21.28 2.39 12.66
CA THR A 48 21.56 2.89 14.01
C THR A 48 20.40 2.71 15.00
N SER A 49 19.18 2.63 14.51
CA SER A 49 17.96 2.62 15.34
C SER A 49 17.27 1.27 15.35
N ILE A 50 17.50 0.42 14.35
CA ILE A 50 16.88 -0.90 14.24
C ILE A 50 17.94 -1.97 14.46
N ASP A 51 17.75 -2.77 15.51
CA ASP A 51 18.57 -3.95 15.76
C ASP A 51 18.06 -5.12 14.90
N SER A 52 18.74 -5.36 13.78
CA SER A 52 18.41 -6.43 12.84
C SER A 52 18.59 -7.84 13.41
N SER A 53 19.23 -7.99 14.58
CA SER A 53 19.34 -9.30 15.24
C SER A 53 18.07 -9.68 16.02
N THR A 54 17.25 -8.70 16.38
CA THR A 54 16.03 -8.90 17.18
C THR A 54 14.75 -8.54 16.43
N PHE A 55 14.86 -7.83 15.32
CA PHE A 55 13.74 -7.39 14.50
C PHE A 55 14.01 -7.58 13.00
N THR A 56 13.01 -8.09 12.28
CA THR A 56 13.05 -8.16 10.82
C THR A 56 11.63 -7.93 10.27
N LEU A 57 11.54 -7.18 9.18
CA LEU A 57 10.33 -7.08 8.38
C LEU A 57 10.34 -8.20 7.34
N ASP A 58 9.60 -9.27 7.61
CA ASP A 58 9.49 -10.44 6.74
C ASP A 58 8.06 -11.00 6.72
N ASP A 59 7.87 -12.08 5.96
CA ASP A 59 6.58 -12.75 5.85
C ASP A 59 6.03 -13.31 7.16
N THR A 60 6.79 -13.35 8.25
CA THR A 60 6.28 -13.79 9.58
C THR A 60 5.24 -12.83 10.15
N LEU A 61 5.16 -11.62 9.61
CA LEU A 61 4.14 -10.61 9.93
C LEU A 61 2.78 -10.90 9.25
N LEU A 62 2.76 -11.76 8.23
CA LEU A 62 1.57 -12.12 7.47
C LEU A 62 0.78 -13.24 8.14
N ASP A 63 -0.51 -13.30 7.84
CA ASP A 63 -1.40 -14.38 8.27
C ASP A 63 -0.80 -15.74 7.88
N LYS A 64 -0.75 -16.65 8.85
CA LYS A 64 -0.11 -17.95 8.67
C LYS A 64 -0.72 -18.74 7.51
N ASN A 65 -2.05 -18.76 7.39
CA ASN A 65 -2.73 -19.54 6.36
C ASN A 65 -2.46 -18.94 4.99
N LEU A 66 -2.49 -17.61 4.88
CA LEU A 66 -2.13 -16.91 3.65
C LEU A 66 -0.69 -17.19 3.23
N ARG A 67 0.28 -17.03 4.15
CA ARG A 67 1.70 -17.30 3.91
C ARG A 67 1.93 -18.73 3.43
N GLU A 68 1.36 -19.71 4.12
CA GLU A 68 1.53 -21.13 3.78
C GLU A 68 0.90 -21.46 2.42
N ALA A 69 -0.30 -20.95 2.13
CA ALA A 69 -0.97 -21.20 0.85
C ALA A 69 -0.22 -20.55 -0.32
N VAL A 70 0.26 -19.31 -0.15
CA VAL A 70 1.06 -18.58 -1.15
C VAL A 70 2.39 -19.28 -1.40
N LYS A 71 3.10 -19.70 -0.34
CA LYS A 71 4.34 -20.48 -0.47
C LYS A 71 4.12 -21.76 -1.27
N GLN A 72 3.08 -22.52 -0.95
CA GLN A 72 2.76 -23.76 -1.68
C GLN A 72 2.42 -23.51 -3.14
N ALA A 73 1.76 -22.39 -3.47
CA ALA A 73 1.44 -22.03 -4.85
C ALA A 73 2.67 -21.54 -5.64
N TRP A 74 3.65 -20.92 -4.99
CA TRP A 74 4.96 -20.64 -5.60
C TRP A 74 5.76 -21.91 -5.88
N GLU A 75 5.72 -22.89 -4.98
CA GLU A 75 6.38 -24.19 -5.16
C GLU A 75 5.68 -25.05 -6.23
N ASP A 76 4.34 -25.05 -6.24
CA ASP A 76 3.49 -25.78 -7.18
C ASP A 76 2.24 -24.94 -7.51
N PRO A 77 2.24 -24.23 -8.66
CA PRO A 77 1.13 -23.37 -9.05
C PRO A 77 -0.23 -24.05 -9.17
N SER A 78 -0.29 -25.39 -9.27
CA SER A 78 -1.57 -26.12 -9.24
C SER A 78 -2.31 -26.02 -7.91
N LYS A 79 -1.61 -25.62 -6.83
CA LYS A 79 -2.16 -25.48 -5.47
C LYS A 79 -2.79 -24.11 -5.17
N GLU A 80 -2.84 -23.19 -6.13
CA GLU A 80 -3.36 -21.82 -5.93
C GLU A 80 -4.82 -21.78 -5.42
N LEU A 81 -5.59 -22.86 -5.61
CA LEU A 81 -6.96 -22.96 -5.07
C LEU A 81 -7.00 -22.85 -3.54
N ALA A 82 -5.93 -23.27 -2.84
CA ALA A 82 -5.80 -23.07 -1.40
C ALA A 82 -5.72 -21.58 -1.04
N VAL A 83 -5.06 -20.78 -1.88
CA VAL A 83 -5.05 -19.32 -1.73
C VAL A 83 -6.45 -18.80 -1.97
N LYS A 84 -7.09 -19.15 -3.10
CA LYS A 84 -8.45 -18.71 -3.42
C LYS A 84 -9.47 -19.01 -2.31
N ALA A 85 -9.34 -20.13 -1.62
CA ALA A 85 -10.24 -20.52 -0.53
C ALA A 85 -10.21 -19.57 0.68
N LEU A 86 -9.13 -18.79 0.85
CA LEU A 86 -9.00 -17.77 1.91
C LEU A 86 -9.66 -16.44 1.54
N LEU A 87 -10.00 -16.23 0.26
CA LEU A 87 -10.53 -14.96 -0.25
C LEU A 87 -12.06 -15.02 -0.33
N HIS A 88 -12.71 -14.12 0.41
CA HIS A 88 -14.17 -14.03 0.44
C HIS A 88 -14.66 -12.88 -0.42
N GLU A 89 -15.42 -13.17 -1.47
CA GLU A 89 -16.07 -12.14 -2.28
C GLU A 89 -17.22 -11.51 -1.48
N VAL A 90 -17.06 -10.23 -1.11
CA VAL A 90 -17.97 -9.48 -0.22
C VAL A 90 -18.84 -8.47 -0.97
N ALA A 91 -18.43 -8.13 -2.20
CA ALA A 91 -19.19 -7.47 -3.25
C ALA A 91 -18.64 -7.95 -4.60
N PRO A 92 -19.35 -7.77 -5.74
CA PRO A 92 -18.85 -8.22 -7.05
C PRO A 92 -17.43 -7.72 -7.33
N ASP A 93 -16.50 -8.64 -7.55
CA ASP A 93 -15.07 -8.39 -7.75
C ASP A 93 -14.35 -7.65 -6.61
N VAL A 94 -14.87 -7.73 -5.38
CA VAL A 94 -14.26 -7.19 -4.17
C VAL A 94 -14.07 -8.33 -3.17
N PHE A 95 -12.80 -8.64 -2.88
CA PHE A 95 -12.41 -9.76 -2.04
C PHE A 95 -11.83 -9.30 -0.71
N GLN A 96 -12.34 -9.84 0.39
CA GLN A 96 -11.85 -9.60 1.74
C GLN A 96 -11.15 -10.86 2.29
N PHE A 97 -10.02 -10.67 2.95
CA PHE A 97 -9.24 -11.76 3.55
C PHE A 97 -8.28 -11.23 4.63
N GLN A 98 -7.86 -12.12 5.54
CA GLN A 98 -6.84 -11.80 6.53
C GLN A 98 -5.47 -11.74 5.83
N PHE A 99 -4.80 -10.58 5.90
CA PHE A 99 -3.51 -10.38 5.22
C PHE A 99 -2.36 -10.40 6.23
N PHE A 100 -2.40 -9.52 7.22
CA PHE A 100 -1.46 -9.52 8.33
C PHE A 100 -1.95 -10.40 9.47
N ASP A 101 -1.04 -11.00 10.21
CA ASP A 101 -1.36 -11.69 11.45
C ASP A 101 -1.69 -10.64 12.53
N PRO A 102 -2.92 -10.63 13.11
CA PRO A 102 -3.30 -9.67 14.14
C PRO A 102 -2.40 -9.68 15.38
N GLU A 103 -1.81 -10.83 15.73
CA GLU A 103 -0.92 -10.96 16.90
C GLU A 103 0.47 -10.38 16.63
N ARG A 104 0.88 -10.36 15.35
CA ARG A 104 2.18 -9.84 14.90
C ARG A 104 2.09 -8.40 14.41
N LEU A 105 0.89 -7.86 14.20
CA LEU A 105 0.67 -6.52 13.65
C LEU A 105 1.29 -5.41 14.53
N ALA A 106 1.39 -5.63 15.85
CA ALA A 106 2.08 -4.74 16.78
C ALA A 106 3.57 -4.54 16.44
N VAL A 107 4.21 -5.54 15.85
CA VAL A 107 5.62 -5.47 15.41
C VAL A 107 5.75 -4.50 14.24
N LEU A 108 4.90 -4.62 13.22
CA LEU A 108 4.86 -3.70 12.08
C LEU A 108 4.47 -2.28 12.51
N ARG A 109 3.42 -2.14 13.33
CA ARG A 109 2.99 -0.83 13.84
C ARG A 109 4.06 -0.17 14.69
N GLY A 110 4.77 -0.91 15.54
CA GLY A 110 5.90 -0.40 16.32
C GLY A 110 7.03 0.12 15.44
N TYR A 111 7.35 -0.57 14.34
CA TYR A 111 8.31 -0.08 13.35
C TYR A 111 7.83 1.23 12.69
N LEU A 112 6.57 1.29 12.25
CA LEU A 112 6.00 2.48 11.61
C LEU A 112 5.93 3.68 12.57
N GLU A 113 5.70 3.46 13.87
CA GLU A 113 5.80 4.53 14.88
C GLU A 113 7.25 5.02 15.04
N GLN A 114 8.25 4.14 15.00
CA GLN A 114 9.67 4.56 15.01
C GLN A 114 10.03 5.34 13.75
N VAL A 115 9.55 4.92 12.58
CA VAL A 115 9.67 5.66 11.31
C VAL A 115 9.07 7.05 11.46
N TRP A 116 7.87 7.18 12.02
CA TRP A 116 7.22 8.46 12.24
C TRP A 116 8.00 9.36 13.21
N ASN A 117 8.54 8.76 14.27
CA ASN A 117 9.34 9.45 15.29
C ASN A 117 10.77 9.74 14.84
N SER A 118 11.19 9.25 13.67
CA SER A 118 12.55 9.46 13.14
C SER A 118 12.85 10.91 12.80
N GLN A 119 11.81 11.73 12.56
CA GLN A 119 11.88 13.11 12.08
C GLN A 119 12.62 13.28 10.74
N ILE A 120 12.79 12.20 9.98
CA ILE A 120 13.26 12.28 8.60
C ILE A 120 12.10 12.79 7.74
N PRO A 121 12.31 13.80 6.87
CA PRO A 121 11.29 14.25 5.93
C PRO A 121 10.65 13.11 5.12
N MET A 122 9.33 12.99 5.20
CA MET A 122 8.53 12.11 4.36
C MET A 122 7.44 12.90 3.65
N ARG A 123 7.21 12.59 2.37
CA ARG A 123 6.14 13.22 1.59
C ARG A 123 4.81 12.54 1.92
N PRO A 124 3.80 13.29 2.37
CA PRO A 124 2.46 12.74 2.57
C PRO A 124 1.80 12.43 1.22
N PRO A 125 0.91 11.42 1.13
CA PRO A 125 0.18 11.15 -0.11
C PRO A 125 -0.80 12.29 -0.44
N TYR A 126 -0.93 12.60 -1.74
CA TYR A 126 -1.90 13.61 -2.21
C TYR A 126 -3.33 13.06 -2.25
N GLY A 127 -4.31 13.97 -2.21
CA GLY A 127 -5.73 13.65 -2.47
C GLY A 127 -6.59 13.52 -1.21
N ILE A 128 -5.96 13.37 -0.05
CA ILE A 128 -6.58 13.54 1.28
C ILE A 128 -5.91 14.78 1.86
N VAL A 129 -6.65 15.76 2.38
CA VAL A 129 -6.12 17.05 2.85
C VAL A 129 -5.14 16.82 4.02
N LEU A 130 -3.91 16.51 3.63
CA LEU A 130 -2.75 16.15 4.43
C LEU A 130 -3.08 15.19 5.55
N ASN A 131 -3.20 13.94 5.15
CA ASN A 131 -3.00 12.79 6.01
C ASN A 131 -1.73 12.98 6.85
N ARG A 132 -1.92 13.19 8.16
CA ARG A 132 -0.87 13.70 9.06
C ARG A 132 0.19 12.68 9.40
N ARG A 133 -0.03 11.39 9.14
CA ARG A 133 0.89 10.28 9.46
C ARG A 133 1.05 9.28 8.30
N GLY A 134 0.67 9.68 7.10
CA GLY A 134 0.87 8.90 5.88
C GLY A 134 2.23 9.13 5.25
N ALA A 135 2.64 8.17 4.43
CA ALA A 135 3.86 8.24 3.66
C ALA A 135 3.64 7.66 2.25
N MET A 136 4.35 8.22 1.27
CA MET A 136 4.59 7.52 0.01
C MET A 136 5.51 6.30 0.29
N LEU A 137 5.18 5.15 -0.29
CA LEU A 137 5.91 3.89 -0.06
C LEU A 137 6.70 3.44 -1.29
N ASP A 138 6.30 3.85 -2.48
CA ASP A 138 6.98 3.47 -3.73
C ASP A 138 8.25 4.29 -3.95
N SER A 139 9.35 3.62 -4.30
CA SER A 139 10.67 4.24 -4.48
C SER A 139 10.79 5.27 -5.60
N ARG A 140 9.81 5.32 -6.51
CA ARG A 140 9.72 6.39 -7.52
C ARG A 140 9.12 7.67 -6.99
N SER A 141 8.46 7.61 -5.84
CA SER A 141 7.80 8.78 -5.26
C SER A 141 8.84 9.63 -4.53
N GLU A 142 8.86 10.92 -4.82
CA GLU A 142 9.61 11.89 -4.04
C GLU A 142 9.31 11.75 -2.53
N GLY A 143 10.34 11.76 -1.68
CA GLY A 143 10.17 11.71 -0.22
C GLY A 143 9.52 10.42 0.34
N TYR A 144 9.61 9.31 -0.39
CA TYR A 144 9.13 8.00 0.08
C TYR A 144 9.88 7.48 1.32
N LEU A 145 9.27 6.51 2.00
CA LEU A 145 9.91 5.76 3.08
C LEU A 145 11.03 4.87 2.51
N ALA A 146 12.26 5.40 2.44
CA ALA A 146 13.38 4.75 1.78
C ALA A 146 14.19 3.80 2.67
N ALA A 147 13.68 3.41 3.84
CA ALA A 147 14.33 2.47 4.73
C ALA A 147 14.54 1.11 4.02
N PRO A 148 15.77 0.58 3.93
CA PRO A 148 16.07 -0.60 3.11
C PRO A 148 15.22 -1.84 3.44
N SER A 149 15.07 -2.17 4.73
CA SER A 149 14.28 -3.33 5.15
C SER A 149 12.79 -3.17 4.82
N PHE A 150 12.26 -1.95 4.95
CA PHE A 150 10.89 -1.65 4.56
C PHE A 150 10.69 -1.77 3.06
N GLN A 151 11.62 -1.27 2.25
CA GLN A 151 11.54 -1.39 0.79
C GLN A 151 11.62 -2.85 0.33
N ALA A 152 12.42 -3.69 0.99
CA ALA A 152 12.45 -5.13 0.73
C ALA A 152 11.08 -5.78 1.03
N PHE A 153 10.52 -5.50 2.21
CA PHE A 153 9.22 -6.02 2.64
C PHE A 153 8.06 -5.53 1.78
N TYR A 154 8.05 -4.26 1.40
CA TYR A 154 7.07 -3.67 0.47
C TYR A 154 7.09 -4.39 -0.88
N ASN A 155 8.28 -4.64 -1.43
CA ASN A 155 8.43 -5.39 -2.67
C ASN A 155 8.01 -6.85 -2.53
N GLU A 156 8.26 -7.49 -1.39
CA GLU A 156 7.79 -8.84 -1.10
C GLU A 156 6.25 -8.91 -1.09
N ILE A 157 5.58 -7.99 -0.39
CA ILE A 157 4.09 -7.89 -0.39
C ILE A 157 3.55 -7.79 -1.81
N LEU A 158 4.12 -6.91 -2.63
CA LEU A 158 3.63 -6.69 -3.99
C LEU A 158 3.91 -7.88 -4.90
N ASN A 159 5.13 -8.43 -4.84
CA ASN A 159 5.61 -9.42 -5.79
C ASN A 159 5.18 -10.84 -5.43
N THR A 160 5.33 -11.21 -4.17
CA THR A 160 5.08 -12.58 -3.69
C THR A 160 3.60 -12.80 -3.43
N TYR A 161 2.87 -11.77 -3.00
CA TYR A 161 1.48 -11.90 -2.56
C TYR A 161 0.49 -11.21 -3.51
N MET A 162 0.50 -9.88 -3.58
CA MET A 162 -0.56 -9.12 -4.26
C MET A 162 -0.69 -9.50 -5.74
N ARG A 163 0.42 -9.57 -6.49
CA ARG A 163 0.41 -9.83 -7.93
C ARG A 163 -0.14 -11.19 -8.34
N PRO A 164 0.38 -12.34 -7.85
CA PRO A 164 -0.17 -13.63 -8.25
C PRO A 164 -1.63 -13.80 -7.82
N ILE A 165 -2.00 -13.31 -6.63
CA ILE A 165 -3.40 -13.29 -6.15
C ILE A 165 -4.29 -12.49 -7.11
N SER A 166 -3.84 -11.30 -7.52
CA SER A 166 -4.54 -10.44 -8.46
C SER A 166 -4.78 -11.12 -9.80
N ARG A 167 -3.76 -11.78 -10.37
CA ARG A 167 -3.90 -12.51 -11.64
C ARG A 167 -4.83 -13.72 -11.54
N MET A 168 -4.88 -14.37 -10.38
CA MET A 168 -5.77 -15.51 -10.11
C MET A 168 -7.23 -15.07 -10.08
N LEU A 169 -7.52 -13.90 -9.48
CA LEU A 169 -8.88 -13.36 -9.40
C LEU A 169 -9.31 -12.65 -10.68
N PHE A 170 -8.39 -11.93 -11.32
CA PHE A 170 -8.66 -11.06 -12.47
C PHE A 170 -7.68 -11.36 -13.62
N PRO A 171 -7.92 -12.40 -14.44
CA PRO A 171 -7.00 -12.77 -15.51
C PRO A 171 -6.68 -11.64 -16.50
N GLU A 172 -7.62 -10.71 -16.70
CA GLU A 172 -7.47 -9.56 -17.59
C GLU A 172 -6.39 -8.56 -17.16
N VAL A 173 -5.89 -8.64 -15.92
CA VAL A 173 -4.85 -7.75 -15.39
C VAL A 173 -3.45 -8.19 -15.77
N MET A 174 -3.28 -9.42 -16.27
CA MET A 174 -1.97 -9.93 -16.65
C MET A 174 -1.38 -9.07 -17.79
N GLY A 175 -0.22 -8.47 -17.54
CA GLY A 175 0.41 -7.51 -18.46
C GLY A 175 0.09 -6.04 -18.14
N PHE A 176 -0.85 -5.80 -17.22
CA PHE A 176 -1.18 -4.51 -16.63
C PHE A 176 -0.85 -4.47 -15.13
N ASP A 177 0.14 -5.23 -14.72
CA ASP A 177 0.54 -5.44 -13.33
C ASP A 177 2.08 -5.41 -13.16
N THR A 178 2.77 -4.85 -14.16
CA THR A 178 4.24 -4.82 -14.26
C THR A 178 4.87 -3.73 -13.41
N GLN A 179 4.08 -2.73 -13.03
CA GLN A 179 4.46 -1.61 -12.18
C GLN A 179 3.58 -1.63 -10.92
N THR A 180 4.11 -1.05 -9.83
CA THR A 180 3.44 -1.00 -8.52
C THR A 180 3.28 0.45 -8.05
N PHE A 181 2.47 0.73 -7.06
CA PHE A 181 2.52 2.00 -6.35
C PHE A 181 1.93 1.79 -4.96
N GLY A 182 2.32 2.59 -3.99
CA GLY A 182 1.87 2.40 -2.63
C GLY A 182 2.00 3.64 -1.78
N PHE A 183 1.02 3.81 -0.89
CA PHE A 183 1.00 4.86 0.10
C PHE A 183 0.29 4.38 1.36
N SER A 184 0.61 4.99 2.50
CA SER A 184 -0.12 4.76 3.76
C SER A 184 -1.11 5.89 4.04
N ILE A 185 -2.29 5.51 4.55
CA ILE A 185 -3.32 6.45 4.96
C ILE A 185 -3.50 6.45 6.48
N TYR A 186 -3.62 7.61 7.10
CA TYR A 186 -4.07 7.76 8.48
C TYR A 186 -5.32 8.64 8.52
N TYR A 187 -6.41 8.08 9.05
CA TYR A 187 -7.69 8.72 9.22
C TYR A 187 -7.92 9.05 10.70
N GLU A 188 -8.34 10.28 10.97
CA GLU A 188 -8.77 10.76 12.29
C GLU A 188 -10.02 11.65 12.14
N PRO A 189 -10.90 11.73 13.16
CA PRO A 189 -12.08 12.60 13.11
C PRO A 189 -11.71 14.06 12.88
N ASN A 190 -12.62 14.81 12.24
CA ASN A 190 -12.46 16.25 11.94
C ASN A 190 -11.31 16.60 10.99
N THR A 191 -10.72 15.60 10.32
CA THR A 191 -9.95 15.81 9.08
C THR A 191 -10.83 15.57 7.86
N ASP A 192 -10.35 15.95 6.67
CA ASP A 192 -10.98 15.56 5.39
C ASP A 192 -10.81 14.05 5.20
N SER A 193 -11.60 13.30 5.96
CA SER A 193 -11.48 11.86 6.20
C SER A 193 -12.41 11.05 5.30
N SER A 194 -13.10 11.71 4.38
CA SER A 194 -13.93 11.07 3.36
C SER A 194 -13.33 11.26 1.99
N ILE A 195 -13.40 10.21 1.17
CA ILE A 195 -13.05 10.29 -0.24
C ILE A 195 -14.34 10.15 -1.03
N ARG A 196 -14.61 11.14 -1.88
CA ARG A 196 -15.77 11.12 -2.78
C ARG A 196 -15.74 9.88 -3.67
N PRO A 197 -16.89 9.45 -4.22
CA PRO A 197 -16.93 8.35 -5.18
C PRO A 197 -15.90 8.54 -6.30
N HIS A 198 -15.03 7.55 -6.49
CA HIS A 198 -13.96 7.55 -7.48
C HIS A 198 -13.61 6.12 -7.91
N THR A 199 -12.78 6.02 -8.94
CA THR A 199 -12.07 4.80 -9.30
C THR A 199 -10.58 5.04 -9.10
N ASP A 200 -9.81 3.98 -8.87
CA ASP A 200 -8.36 4.08 -8.78
C ASP A 200 -7.72 4.04 -10.16
N ALA A 201 -6.58 4.73 -10.30
CA ALA A 201 -5.70 4.64 -11.46
C ALA A 201 -4.84 3.36 -11.41
N SER A 202 -5.47 2.22 -11.12
CA SER A 202 -4.83 0.91 -10.94
C SER A 202 -5.58 -0.15 -11.74
N ALA A 203 -4.88 -1.23 -12.10
CA ALA A 203 -5.52 -2.45 -12.58
C ALA A 203 -6.16 -3.16 -11.37
N VAL A 204 -5.44 -3.21 -10.26
CA VAL A 204 -5.89 -3.78 -8.98
C VAL A 204 -5.42 -2.90 -7.82
N THR A 205 -6.31 -2.71 -6.86
CA THR A 205 -6.04 -2.05 -5.59
C THR A 205 -6.14 -3.07 -4.45
N LEU A 206 -5.20 -2.98 -3.52
CA LEU A 206 -5.18 -3.70 -2.24
C LEU A 206 -5.13 -2.68 -1.12
N ASN A 207 -6.19 -2.65 -0.30
CA ASN A 207 -6.29 -1.79 0.87
C ASN A 207 -6.21 -2.65 2.13
N ILE A 208 -5.25 -2.40 3.02
CA ILE A 208 -4.97 -3.25 4.19
C ILE A 208 -5.05 -2.42 5.46
N ASN A 209 -5.84 -2.87 6.43
CA ASN A 209 -5.96 -2.21 7.73
C ASN A 209 -4.81 -2.60 8.66
N LEU A 210 -4.20 -1.59 9.29
CA LEU A 210 -3.05 -1.73 10.18
C LEU A 210 -3.39 -1.48 11.65
N ASN A 211 -4.64 -1.17 11.99
CA ASN A 211 -5.05 -1.05 13.39
C ASN A 211 -4.81 -2.34 14.17
N LEU A 212 -4.38 -2.19 15.41
CA LEU A 212 -4.21 -3.30 16.34
C LEU A 212 -5.56 -3.79 16.87
N PRO A 213 -5.66 -5.06 17.30
CA PRO A 213 -6.80 -5.50 18.11
C PRO A 213 -7.04 -4.57 19.30
N GLY A 214 -8.28 -4.06 19.44
CA GLY A 214 -8.66 -3.10 20.49
C GLY A 214 -8.58 -1.62 20.08
N GLU A 215 -7.97 -1.28 18.93
CA GLU A 215 -8.03 0.06 18.34
C GLU A 215 -9.30 0.22 17.51
N GLU A 216 -10.44 0.29 18.19
CA GLU A 216 -11.75 0.41 17.53
C GLU A 216 -11.98 1.82 16.95
N PHE A 217 -12.66 1.87 15.80
CA PHE A 217 -13.09 3.11 15.17
C PHE A 217 -14.52 2.98 14.65
N THR A 218 -15.22 4.12 14.48
CA THR A 218 -16.55 4.15 13.86
C THR A 218 -16.56 5.04 12.62
N GLY A 219 -17.49 4.75 11.70
CA GLY A 219 -17.44 5.34 10.36
C GLY A 219 -16.40 4.65 9.48
N SER A 220 -15.77 5.39 8.57
CA SER A 220 -14.69 4.89 7.69
C SER A 220 -15.04 3.66 6.85
N GLN A 221 -16.32 3.32 6.70
CA GLN A 221 -16.71 2.25 5.79
C GLN A 221 -16.36 2.63 4.36
N VAL A 222 -15.98 1.63 3.56
CA VAL A 222 -15.78 1.81 2.13
C VAL A 222 -17.05 1.33 1.43
N ASP A 223 -17.70 2.25 0.74
CA ASP A 223 -18.87 2.00 -0.09
C ASP A 223 -18.39 1.56 -1.47
N PHE A 224 -18.69 0.33 -1.86
CA PHE A 224 -18.48 -0.17 -3.22
C PHE A 224 -19.80 -0.08 -4.01
N TYR A 225 -19.73 0.51 -5.20
CA TYR A 225 -20.89 0.72 -6.06
C TYR A 225 -20.97 -0.39 -7.10
N HIS A 226 -22.11 -1.07 -7.15
CA HIS A 226 -22.34 -2.11 -8.14
C HIS A 226 -22.38 -1.48 -9.56
N PRO A 227 -21.59 -1.98 -10.53
CA PRO A 227 -21.39 -1.32 -11.82
C PRO A 227 -22.66 -1.23 -12.68
N TYR A 228 -23.60 -2.16 -12.50
CA TYR A 228 -24.85 -2.22 -13.28
C TYR A 228 -26.10 -1.70 -12.54
N THR A 229 -26.32 -2.12 -11.28
CA THR A 229 -27.51 -1.74 -10.52
C THR A 229 -27.37 -0.43 -9.75
N GLY A 230 -26.13 0.02 -9.47
CA GLY A 230 -25.87 1.16 -8.60
C GLY A 230 -26.04 0.86 -7.10
N ASP A 231 -26.33 -0.39 -6.73
CA ASP A 231 -26.45 -0.80 -5.33
C ASP A 231 -25.13 -0.56 -4.58
N ILE A 232 -25.24 -0.15 -3.32
CA ILE A 232 -24.09 0.19 -2.49
C ILE A 232 -23.86 -0.92 -1.47
N LYS A 233 -22.62 -1.43 -1.43
CA LYS A 233 -22.17 -2.32 -0.36
C LYS A 233 -21.15 -1.59 0.52
N SER A 234 -21.56 -1.24 1.73
CA SER A 234 -20.66 -0.66 2.75
C SER A 234 -19.89 -1.76 3.46
N LEU A 235 -18.56 -1.68 3.44
CA LEU A 235 -17.67 -2.66 4.07
C LEU A 235 -16.76 -1.99 5.12
N THR A 236 -16.47 -2.71 6.20
CA THR A 236 -15.57 -2.27 7.28
C THR A 236 -14.36 -3.20 7.36
N PHE A 237 -13.26 -2.70 7.88
CA PHE A 237 -12.03 -3.46 8.07
C PHE A 237 -11.89 -3.92 9.52
N LYS A 238 -11.36 -5.13 9.70
CA LYS A 238 -10.85 -5.61 10.99
C LYS A 238 -9.32 -5.51 11.00
N PRO A 239 -8.66 -5.59 12.17
CA PRO A 239 -7.19 -5.62 12.27
C PRO A 239 -6.53 -6.59 11.28
N GLY A 240 -5.56 -6.10 10.49
CA GLY A 240 -4.80 -6.89 9.53
C GLY A 240 -5.57 -7.40 8.29
N THR A 241 -6.88 -7.14 8.21
CA THR A 241 -7.70 -7.54 7.06
C THR A 241 -7.44 -6.64 5.85
N ALA A 242 -7.40 -7.26 4.67
CA ALA A 242 -7.32 -6.56 3.40
C ALA A 242 -8.61 -6.64 2.58
N MET A 243 -8.80 -5.65 1.71
CA MET A 243 -9.75 -5.68 0.60
C MET A 243 -8.98 -5.52 -0.70
N LEU A 244 -9.17 -6.46 -1.63
CA LEU A 244 -8.58 -6.46 -2.96
C LEU A 244 -9.68 -6.36 -4.01
N HIS A 245 -9.54 -5.43 -4.94
CA HIS A 245 -10.55 -5.18 -5.96
C HIS A 245 -9.92 -4.58 -7.22
N ARG A 246 -10.61 -4.66 -8.36
CA ARG A 246 -10.19 -3.97 -9.58
C ARG A 246 -10.22 -2.45 -9.36
N GLY A 247 -9.26 -1.72 -9.91
CA GLY A 247 -9.20 -0.27 -9.73
C GLY A 247 -10.38 0.48 -10.38
N ASN A 248 -10.98 -0.10 -11.42
CA ASN A 248 -12.16 0.47 -12.09
C ASN A 248 -13.48 0.31 -11.32
N ILE A 249 -13.48 -0.32 -10.15
CA ILE A 249 -14.66 -0.41 -9.30
C ILE A 249 -14.83 0.92 -8.57
N ALA A 250 -15.94 1.60 -8.86
CA ALA A 250 -16.28 2.84 -8.19
C ALA A 250 -16.49 2.58 -6.70
N HIS A 251 -15.85 3.40 -5.87
CA HIS A 251 -15.95 3.31 -4.42
C HIS A 251 -15.75 4.66 -3.73
N ALA A 252 -16.18 4.76 -2.48
CA ALA A 252 -16.06 5.96 -1.65
C ALA A 252 -15.67 5.57 -0.22
N ALA A 253 -14.88 6.39 0.46
CA ALA A 253 -14.59 6.21 1.88
C ALA A 253 -15.48 7.16 2.69
N LYS A 254 -16.29 6.62 3.61
CA LYS A 254 -17.08 7.43 4.55
C LYS A 254 -16.17 8.14 5.55
N PRO A 255 -16.59 9.30 6.08
CA PRO A 255 -15.86 9.95 7.16
C PRO A 255 -15.66 9.00 8.35
N ILE A 256 -14.50 9.07 9.00
CA ILE A 256 -14.30 8.48 10.32
C ILE A 256 -14.95 9.40 11.36
N THR A 257 -15.69 8.83 12.31
CA THR A 257 -16.45 9.61 13.31
C THR A 257 -15.90 9.46 14.73
N SER A 258 -15.16 8.38 15.02
CA SER A 258 -14.38 8.21 16.25
C SER A 258 -13.23 7.23 16.05
N GLY A 259 -12.24 7.26 16.94
CA GLY A 259 -11.05 6.41 16.84
C GLY A 259 -10.11 6.87 15.73
N GLU A 260 -9.13 6.02 15.39
CA GLU A 260 -8.13 6.30 14.38
C GLU A 260 -7.97 5.08 13.49
N ARG A 261 -7.71 5.30 12.19
CA ARG A 261 -7.55 4.20 11.25
C ARG A 261 -6.31 4.37 10.38
N THR A 262 -5.43 3.38 10.37
CA THR A 262 -4.23 3.38 9.53
C THR A 262 -4.28 2.29 8.49
N ASN A 263 -3.95 2.61 7.24
CA ASN A 263 -4.02 1.67 6.13
C ASN A 263 -2.77 1.71 5.25
N PHE A 264 -2.46 0.59 4.60
CA PHE A 264 -1.74 0.61 3.33
C PHE A 264 -2.72 0.55 2.18
N VAL A 265 -2.44 1.33 1.13
CA VAL A 265 -3.12 1.25 -0.16
C VAL A 265 -2.05 1.00 -1.22
N LEU A 266 -2.16 -0.15 -1.88
CA LEU A 266 -1.18 -0.68 -2.81
C LEU A 266 -1.85 -0.94 -4.16
N TRP A 267 -1.17 -0.57 -5.24
CA TRP A 267 -1.68 -0.63 -6.60
C TRP A 267 -0.77 -1.48 -7.48
N LEU A 268 -1.38 -2.18 -8.44
CA LEU A 268 -0.72 -2.74 -9.61
C LEU A 268 -1.22 -2.03 -10.86
N TYR A 269 -0.32 -1.72 -11.80
CA TYR A 269 -0.65 -1.17 -13.11
C TYR A 269 0.40 -1.56 -14.15
N GLY A 270 0.13 -1.33 -15.44
CA GLY A 270 1.05 -1.62 -16.53
C GLY A 270 2.03 -0.48 -16.80
N GLU A 271 3.03 -0.74 -17.65
CA GLU A 271 4.01 0.29 -18.06
C GLU A 271 3.31 1.60 -18.48
N ARG A 272 3.81 2.74 -17.99
CA ARG A 272 3.29 4.11 -18.18
C ARG A 272 1.86 4.31 -17.71
N GLY A 273 1.45 3.62 -16.63
CA GLY A 273 0.11 3.78 -16.06
C GLY A 273 -0.99 3.06 -16.84
N ARG A 274 -0.65 2.13 -17.74
CA ARG A 274 -1.65 1.43 -18.56
C ARG A 274 -2.53 0.54 -17.70
N LEU A 275 -3.83 0.58 -17.97
CA LEU A 275 -4.86 -0.22 -17.30
C LEU A 275 -5.58 -1.14 -18.30
N PRO A 276 -6.15 -2.27 -17.86
CA PRO A 276 -7.02 -3.07 -18.71
C PRO A 276 -8.22 -2.23 -19.20
N ALA A 277 -8.65 -2.47 -20.44
CA ALA A 277 -9.85 -1.83 -20.96
C ALA A 277 -11.08 -2.23 -20.14
N GLN A 278 -12.06 -1.33 -20.01
CA GLN A 278 -13.32 -1.66 -19.36
C GLN A 278 -14.02 -2.78 -20.13
N GLY A 279 -14.41 -3.84 -19.42
CA GLY A 279 -15.01 -5.03 -20.04
C GLY A 279 -14.01 -5.93 -20.80
N ALA A 280 -12.70 -5.78 -20.58
CA ALA A 280 -11.70 -6.69 -21.13
C ALA A 280 -12.07 -8.16 -20.82
N PRO A 281 -11.91 -9.08 -21.78
CA PRO A 281 -12.29 -10.47 -21.60
C PRO A 281 -11.41 -11.14 -20.54
N ARG A 282 -12.04 -11.90 -19.65
CA ARG A 282 -11.35 -12.69 -18.61
C ARG A 282 -10.92 -14.04 -19.16
N ILE A 283 -9.91 -14.01 -20.03
CA ILE A 283 -9.37 -15.23 -20.64
C ILE A 283 -8.58 -15.98 -19.57
N PRO A 284 -8.90 -17.25 -19.26
CA PRO A 284 -8.14 -18.03 -18.30
C PRO A 284 -6.66 -18.13 -18.70
N VAL A 285 -5.79 -17.81 -17.74
CA VAL A 285 -4.33 -17.96 -17.86
C VAL A 285 -3.91 -19.27 -17.19
N ASP A 286 -2.78 -19.86 -17.55
CA ASP A 286 -2.27 -21.02 -16.81
C ASP A 286 -1.72 -20.60 -15.43
N ALA A 287 -1.90 -21.43 -14.39
CA ALA A 287 -1.41 -21.11 -13.06
C ALA A 287 0.11 -20.87 -13.05
N LYS A 288 0.88 -21.63 -13.82
CA LYS A 288 2.34 -21.45 -13.92
C LYS A 288 2.73 -20.10 -14.51
N GLN A 289 1.85 -19.46 -15.28
CA GLN A 289 2.08 -18.11 -15.79
C GLN A 289 1.68 -17.05 -14.76
N ARG A 290 0.63 -17.30 -13.96
CA ARG A 290 0.20 -16.37 -12.88
C ARG A 290 1.26 -16.22 -11.80
N TRP A 291 1.81 -17.33 -11.33
CA TRP A 291 2.80 -17.41 -10.24
C TRP A 291 4.22 -17.17 -10.74
N THR A 292 4.42 -16.00 -11.35
CA THR A 292 5.71 -15.52 -11.87
C THR A 292 5.89 -14.04 -11.59
N ASN A 293 7.13 -13.59 -11.47
CA ASN A 293 7.41 -12.15 -11.49
C ASN A 293 7.54 -11.64 -12.93
N PRO A 294 6.99 -10.46 -13.25
CA PRO A 294 7.11 -9.89 -14.58
C PRO A 294 8.59 -9.59 -14.89
N ASN A 295 9.05 -9.97 -16.08
CA ASN A 295 10.40 -9.63 -16.56
C ASN A 295 10.41 -8.25 -17.23
N LYS A 296 9.96 -7.23 -16.48
CA LYS A 296 9.88 -5.84 -16.94
C LYS A 296 10.59 -4.93 -15.94
N PRO A 297 11.51 -4.08 -16.37
CA PRO A 297 12.13 -3.11 -15.48
C PRO A 297 11.10 -2.08 -15.01
N ASN A 298 11.40 -1.46 -13.87
CA ASN A 298 10.70 -0.26 -13.45
C ASN A 298 10.88 0.83 -14.54
N ASP A 299 9.80 1.46 -14.96
CA ASP A 299 9.80 2.46 -16.05
C ASP A 299 9.90 3.91 -15.57
N GLY A 300 10.09 4.12 -14.26
CA GLY A 300 10.20 5.43 -13.62
C GLY A 300 8.87 6.17 -13.48
N TYR A 301 7.76 5.66 -14.03
CA TYR A 301 6.47 6.32 -13.94
C TYR A 301 5.76 5.97 -12.64
N ALA A 302 5.43 7.00 -11.84
CA ALA A 302 4.52 6.92 -10.71
C ALA A 302 3.34 7.90 -10.93
N PRO A 303 2.11 7.52 -10.55
CA PRO A 303 0.92 8.32 -10.83
C PRO A 303 0.84 9.67 -10.06
N PHE A 304 1.75 9.96 -9.11
CA PHE A 304 1.77 11.20 -8.29
C PHE A 304 3.17 11.63 -7.83
#